data_AF-A0A346XWQ9-F1
#
_entry.id   AF-A0A346XWQ9-F1
#
_cell.length_a   1.000
_cell.length_b   1.000
_cell.length_c   1.000
_cell.angle_alpha   90.00
_cell.angle_beta   90.00
_cell.angle_gamma   90.00
#
_symmetry.space_group_name_H-M   'P 1'
#
loop_
_entity.id
_entity.type
_entity.pdbx_description
1 polymer ?
#
loop_
_entity_poly.entity_id
_entity_poly.type
_entity_poly.pdbx_seq_one_letter_code
_entity_poly.pdbx_strand_id
1 'polypeptide(L)' 'MSAFFDLHSYTDVVMHADSILQRIEDGSMPCDLMWSDQQVALFADWLAAGMPE' A
#
# COMPACT_ATOMS: atom_id res chain seq x y z
N MET A 1 6.51 10.31 -15.54
CA MET A 1 7.56 9.35 -15.13
C MET A 1 7.08 8.72 -13.84
N SER A 2 6.14 7.78 -13.95
CA SER A 2 5.64 7.06 -12.78
C SER A 2 6.36 5.73 -12.77
N ALA A 3 7.16 5.48 -11.74
CA ALA A 3 7.66 4.15 -11.45
C ALA A 3 6.44 3.32 -11.03
N PHE A 4 5.77 2.70 -12.00
CA PHE A 4 4.62 1.86 -11.76
C PHE A 4 5.14 0.53 -11.21
N PHE A 5 5.16 0.39 -9.89
CA PHE A 5 5.13 -0.93 -9.28
C PHE A 5 3.69 -1.44 -9.35
N ASP A 6 3.52 -2.74 -9.59
CA ASP A 6 2.18 -3.31 -9.80
C ASP A 6 1.55 -3.69 -8.46
N LEU A 7 0.40 -3.09 -8.13
CA LEU A 7 -0.37 -3.44 -6.94
C LEU A 7 -1.02 -4.82 -7.01
N HIS A 8 -1.04 -5.46 -8.19
CA HIS A 8 -1.45 -6.84 -8.36
C HIS A 8 -0.30 -7.85 -8.17
N SER A 9 0.95 -7.41 -8.13
CA SER A 9 2.11 -8.28 -7.87
C SER A 9 2.39 -8.31 -6.37
N TYR A 10 2.14 -9.45 -5.73
CA TYR A 10 2.48 -9.63 -4.31
C TYR A 10 3.95 -9.28 -4.03
N THR A 11 4.86 -9.72 -4.89
CA THR A 11 6.30 -9.42 -4.78
C THR A 11 6.61 -7.92 -4.84
N ASP A 12 5.95 -7.17 -5.72
CA ASP A 12 6.15 -5.72 -5.82
C ASP A 12 5.54 -5.01 -4.60
N VAL A 13 4.34 -5.44 -4.18
CA VAL A 13 3.65 -4.89 -3.01
C VAL A 13 4.47 -5.12 -1.75
N VAL A 14 4.99 -6.32 -1.53
CA VAL A 14 5.88 -6.64 -0.39
C VAL A 14 7.16 -5.83 -0.44
N MET A 15 7.80 -5.72 -1.61
CA MET A 15 9.05 -4.96 -1.77
C MET A 15 8.87 -3.47 -1.47
N HIS A 16 7.67 -2.93 -1.71
CA HIS A 16 7.36 -1.52 -1.55
C HIS A 16 6.37 -1.23 -0.42
N ALA A 17 6.07 -2.21 0.44
CA ALA A 17 4.96 -2.16 1.40
C ALA A 17 5.03 -0.93 2.32
N ASP A 18 6.20 -0.68 2.92
CA ASP A 18 6.41 0.50 3.78
C ASP A 18 6.18 1.83 3.03
N SER A 19 6.68 1.92 1.79
CA SER A 19 6.52 3.12 0.96
C SER A 19 5.07 3.32 0.52
N ILE A 20 4.36 2.23 0.26
CA ILE A 20 2.92 2.24 -0.06
C ILE A 20 2.15 2.76 1.14
N LEU A 21 2.39 2.20 2.34
CA LEU A 21 1.71 2.60 3.58
C LEU A 21 1.90 4.09 3.85
N GLN A 22 3.13 4.60 3.77
CA GLN A 22 3.39 6.03 3.94
C GLN A 22 2.62 6.91 2.94
N ARG A 23 2.46 6.46 1.70
CA ARG A 23 1.77 7.21 0.64
C ARG A 23 0.26 7.27 0.83
N ILE A 24 -0.34 6.15 1.24
CA ILE A 24 -1.77 6.06 1.50
C ILE A 24 -2.14 6.74 2.83
N GLU A 25 -1.27 6.70 3.84
CA GLU A 25 -1.44 7.45 5.11
C GLU A 25 -1.33 8.96 4.91
N ASP A 26 -0.40 9.41 4.05
CA ASP A 26 -0.26 10.81 3.67
C ASP A 26 -1.47 11.31 2.83
N GLY A 27 -2.31 10.39 2.33
CA GLY A 27 -3.48 10.71 1.52
C GLY A 27 -3.14 11.34 0.16
N SER A 28 -1.86 11.36 -0.22
CA SER A 28 -1.42 11.93 -1.50
C SER A 28 -1.71 11.01 -2.68
N MET A 29 -1.99 9.72 -2.43
CA MET A 29 -2.39 8.72 -3.43
C MET A 29 -3.34 7.68 -2.80
N PRO A 30 -4.20 7.00 -3.59
CA PRO A 30 -4.34 7.06 -5.06
C PRO A 30 -5.12 8.28 -5.59
N CYS A 31 -4.79 8.71 -6.82
CA CYS A 31 -5.49 9.82 -7.51
C CYS A 31 -6.92 9.50 -7.96
N ASP A 32 -7.25 8.21 -8.13
CA ASP A 32 -8.59 7.79 -8.57
C ASP A 32 -9.56 7.70 -7.39
N LEU A 33 -9.15 7.00 -6.33
CA LEU A 33 -9.92 6.81 -5.11
C LEU A 33 -8.96 6.69 -3.93
N MET A 34 -9.05 7.65 -3.00
CA MET A 34 -8.37 7.54 -1.71
C MET A 34 -8.86 6.29 -0.99
N TRP A 35 -7.92 5.57 -0.38
CA TRP A 35 -8.28 4.48 0.51
C TRP A 35 -8.96 5.05 1.74
N SER A 36 -10.00 4.35 2.21
CA SER A 36 -10.60 4.68 3.50
C SER A 36 -9.65 4.31 4.64
N ASP A 37 -9.79 4.96 5.80
CA ASP A 37 -8.99 4.68 6.99
C ASP A 37 -9.00 3.18 7.37
N GLN A 38 -10.12 2.49 7.11
CA GLN A 38 -10.24 1.05 7.34
C GLN A 38 -9.35 0.23 6.38
N GLN A 39 -9.23 0.63 5.12
CA GLN A 39 -8.34 -0.03 4.15
C GLN A 39 -6.87 0.21 4.49
N VAL A 40 -6.54 1.43 4.93
CA VAL A 40 -5.18 1.78 5.39
C VAL A 40 -4.82 0.97 6.63
N ALA A 41 -5.71 0.90 7.62
CA ALA A 41 -5.51 0.10 8.83
C ALA A 41 -5.34 -1.39 8.52
N LEU A 42 -6.14 -1.95 7.61
CA LEU A 42 -6.02 -3.34 7.18
C LEU A 42 -4.65 -3.62 6.54
N PHE A 43 -4.15 -2.69 5.72
CA PHE A 43 -2.83 -2.82 5.09
C PHE A 43 -1.69 -2.69 6.10
N ALA A 44 -1.81 -1.78 7.06
CA ALA A 44 -0.87 -1.65 8.17
C ALA A 44 -0.82 -2.92 9.02
N ASP A 45 -1.97 -3.51 9.35
CA ASP A 45 -2.06 -4.78 10.09
C ASP A 45 -1.44 -5.94 9.30
N TRP A 46 -1.66 -6.01 7.99
CA TRP A 46 -1.04 -7.01 7.11
C TRP A 46 0.49 -6.88 7.07
N LEU A 47 1.01 -5.65 7.01
CA LEU A 47 2.43 -5.35 7.14
C LEU A 47 2.98 -5.82 8.49
N ALA A 48 2.30 -5.47 9.58
CA ALA A 48 2.68 -5.86 10.94
C ALA A 48 2.64 -7.39 11.16
N ALA A 49 1.75 -8.09 10.46
CA ALA A 49 1.66 -9.55 10.46
C ALA A 49 2.80 -10.24 9.68
N GLY A 50 3.69 -9.49 9.04
CA GLY A 50 4.80 -10.03 8.25
C GLY A 50 4.41 -10.35 6.81
N MET A 51 3.38 -9.69 6.28
CA MET A 51 2.96 -9.77 4.88
C MET A 51 2.58 -11.18 4.41
N PRO A 52 1.64 -11.88 5.08
CA PRO A 52 1.20 -13.21 4.66
C PRO A 52 0.54 -13.18 3.26
N GLU A 53 0.77 -14.24 2.44
CA GLU A 53 0.06 -14.47 1.16
C GLU A 53 -1.37 -14.98 1.36
#